data_AF-D4GCZ5-F1
#
_entry.id   AF-D4GCZ5-F1
#
_cell.length_a   1.000
_cell.length_b   1.000
_cell.length_c   1.000
_cell.angle_alpha   90.00
_cell.angle_beta   90.00
_cell.angle_gamma   90.00
#
_symmetry.space_group_name_H-M   'P 1'
#
loop_
_entity.id
_entity.type
_entity.pdbx_description
1 polymer ?
#
loop_
_entity_poly.entity_id
_entity_poly.type
_entity_poly.pdbx_seq_one_letter_code
_entity_poly.pdbx_strand_id
1 'polypeptide(L)'
;MKLWLPAIATLFMAFAAQAENYRVVYSPSLELEVYIDNVAGKTPDDWCQETLPIRIVSGKDQDSAILKSFLPRVGTLLANQCNELDVLPWQMMNGEGKVLATGSASKLQNWRMIVNTDAAAPAPRASAASPSRPADNTPLQHFALPNGCRFRTAWDERGLSIFVPEKGKQQCSSEGWLEGKSEITLSGGAQSQTVAVSFYQGYPLANLTLTDQRLQIVDVNKQRMILARSDAPDSWIVLPFDEQQHLWRFDGTLLIKADQATTQQDTTALASRISTLRSRWATGFTSSQKVNVLLVDALRADRVDPGAGAWRNIN
;
A
#
# COMPACT_ATOMS: atom_id res chain seq x y z
N MET A 1 74.32 -10.80 13.45
CA MET A 1 73.32 -11.86 13.11
C MET A 1 72.07 -11.11 12.64
N LYS A 2 71.73 -11.03 11.34
CA LYS A 2 71.07 -12.07 10.49
C LYS A 2 69.91 -12.71 11.28
N LEU A 3 68.63 -12.66 10.89
CA LEU A 3 68.02 -12.58 9.56
C LEU A 3 66.72 -11.74 9.53
N TRP A 4 66.53 -11.05 8.42
CA TRP A 4 65.29 -10.51 7.85
C TRP A 4 64.61 -11.61 7.01
N LEU A 5 63.26 -11.60 6.89
CA LEU A 5 62.44 -12.01 5.71
C LEU A 5 60.93 -11.99 6.09
N PRO A 6 60.00 -11.83 5.12
CA PRO A 6 59.05 -10.72 5.09
C PRO A 6 57.58 -11.14 5.15
N ALA A 7 56.72 -10.23 5.63
CA ALA A 7 55.28 -10.36 5.54
C ALA A 7 54.81 -10.22 4.08
N ILE A 8 54.35 -11.32 3.50
CA ILE A 8 53.68 -11.35 2.19
C ILE A 8 52.27 -10.79 2.40
N ALA A 9 52.03 -9.56 1.96
CA ALA A 9 50.70 -8.98 1.85
C ALA A 9 50.00 -9.57 0.61
N THR A 10 49.15 -10.56 0.80
CA THR A 10 48.19 -11.03 -0.20
C THR A 10 47.14 -9.95 -0.40
N LEU A 11 47.30 -9.17 -1.48
CA LEU A 11 46.30 -8.21 -1.95
C LEU A 11 45.11 -8.99 -2.52
N PHE A 12 44.10 -9.28 -1.70
CA PHE A 12 42.80 -9.74 -2.17
C PHE A 12 42.15 -8.58 -2.94
N MET A 13 42.24 -8.60 -4.28
CA MET A 13 41.32 -7.83 -5.12
C MET A 13 39.93 -8.44 -4.98
N ALA A 14 39.14 -7.89 -4.04
CA ALA A 14 37.71 -8.10 -4.05
C ALA A 14 37.15 -7.42 -5.31
N PHE A 15 36.74 -8.20 -6.30
CA PHE A 15 35.91 -7.71 -7.39
C PHE A 15 34.61 -7.19 -6.75
N ALA A 16 34.50 -5.87 -6.63
CA ALA A 16 33.20 -5.26 -6.39
C ALA A 16 32.35 -5.59 -7.61
N ALA A 17 31.35 -6.45 -7.45
CA ALA A 17 30.28 -6.58 -8.43
C ALA A 17 29.67 -5.19 -8.60
N GLN A 18 30.00 -4.53 -9.71
CA GLN A 18 29.41 -3.25 -10.06
C GLN A 18 27.94 -3.55 -10.35
N ALA A 19 27.05 -2.97 -9.57
CA ALA A 19 25.63 -3.10 -9.79
C ALA A 19 25.29 -2.48 -11.15
N GLU A 20 24.89 -3.30 -12.13
CA GLU A 20 24.56 -2.80 -13.47
C GLU A 20 23.14 -2.24 -13.49
N ASN A 21 22.89 -1.22 -14.32
CA ASN A 21 21.54 -0.78 -14.62
C ASN A 21 20.97 -1.66 -15.74
N TYR A 22 19.91 -2.41 -15.45
CA TYR A 22 19.31 -3.33 -16.40
C TYR A 22 18.10 -2.69 -17.10
N ARG A 23 18.19 -2.50 -18.43
CA ARG A 23 17.06 -2.03 -19.22
C ARG A 23 16.07 -3.16 -19.47
N VAL A 24 14.96 -3.13 -18.74
CA VAL A 24 13.97 -4.21 -18.75
C VAL A 24 12.88 -4.02 -19.80
N VAL A 25 12.58 -2.78 -20.19
CA VAL A 25 11.59 -2.48 -21.24
C VAL A 25 12.08 -1.33 -22.13
N TYR A 26 11.82 -1.44 -23.42
CA TYR A 26 12.02 -0.36 -24.39
C TYR A 26 10.78 -0.19 -25.26
N SER A 27 10.28 1.03 -25.39
CA SER A 27 9.19 1.39 -26.29
C SER A 27 9.70 2.38 -27.35
N PRO A 28 10.02 1.92 -28.57
CA PRO A 28 10.46 2.80 -29.65
C PRO A 28 9.42 3.86 -30.02
N SER A 29 8.14 3.48 -30.05
CA SER A 29 7.03 4.37 -30.45
C SER A 29 6.76 5.49 -29.45
N LEU A 30 7.09 5.29 -28.17
CA LEU A 30 6.93 6.28 -27.12
C LEU A 30 8.26 6.93 -26.72
N GLU A 31 9.38 6.44 -27.28
CA GLU A 31 10.75 6.80 -26.89
C GLU A 31 10.97 6.70 -25.38
N LEU A 32 10.43 5.64 -24.76
CA LEU A 32 10.54 5.35 -23.32
C LEU A 32 11.43 4.14 -23.07
N GLU A 33 12.37 4.29 -22.14
CA GLU A 33 13.22 3.21 -21.66
C GLU A 33 12.99 2.99 -20.16
N VAL A 34 12.83 1.73 -19.74
CA VAL A 34 12.63 1.37 -18.33
C VAL A 34 13.85 0.61 -17.84
N TYR A 35 14.39 1.06 -16.71
CA TYR A 35 15.56 0.51 -16.05
C TYR A 35 15.21 0.02 -14.65
N ILE A 36 15.83 -1.09 -14.26
CA ILE A 36 15.98 -1.50 -12.87
C ILE A 36 17.43 -1.20 -12.51
N ASP A 37 17.61 -0.33 -11.53
CA ASP A 37 18.93 0.12 -11.13
C ASP A 37 19.53 -0.83 -10.09
N ASN A 38 20.85 -0.94 -10.11
CA ASN A 38 21.63 -1.69 -9.12
C ASN A 38 21.28 -3.19 -8.99
N VAL A 39 21.11 -3.90 -10.11
CA VAL A 39 20.80 -5.34 -10.07
C VAL A 39 22.07 -6.19 -10.00
N ALA A 40 21.98 -7.34 -9.33
CA ALA A 40 23.08 -8.33 -9.25
C ALA A 40 23.30 -9.06 -10.59
N GLY A 41 22.27 -9.09 -11.44
CA GLY A 41 22.25 -9.75 -12.73
C GLY A 41 21.00 -9.41 -13.54
N LYS A 42 20.86 -10.00 -14.73
CA LYS A 42 19.82 -9.64 -15.72
C LYS A 42 18.65 -10.62 -15.72
N THR A 43 18.71 -11.68 -14.93
CA THR A 43 17.64 -12.68 -14.85
C THR A 43 16.58 -12.25 -13.85
N PRO A 44 15.30 -12.67 -13.99
CA PRO A 44 14.26 -12.35 -13.02
C PRO A 44 14.65 -12.63 -11.57
N ASP A 45 15.36 -13.73 -11.30
CA ASP A 45 15.81 -14.10 -9.95
C ASP A 45 16.74 -13.05 -9.32
N ASP A 46 17.47 -12.26 -10.13
CA ASP A 46 18.42 -11.26 -9.66
C ASP A 46 17.77 -9.94 -9.24
N TRP A 47 16.52 -9.70 -9.64
CA TRP A 47 15.82 -8.43 -9.41
C TRP A 47 14.38 -8.58 -8.93
N CYS A 48 13.79 -9.78 -8.94
CA CYS A 48 12.42 -10.02 -8.54
C CYS A 48 12.22 -9.75 -7.04
N GLN A 49 11.32 -8.82 -6.73
CA GLN A 49 10.95 -8.42 -5.38
C GLN A 49 9.49 -7.96 -5.37
N GLU A 50 8.85 -8.02 -4.19
CA GLU A 50 7.48 -7.56 -3.99
C GLU A 50 7.29 -6.07 -4.36
N THR A 51 8.28 -5.24 -4.02
CA THR A 51 8.35 -3.84 -4.41
C THR A 51 9.59 -3.62 -5.27
N LEU A 52 9.40 -3.28 -6.54
CA LEU A 52 10.49 -3.12 -7.50
C LEU A 52 10.56 -1.67 -8.03
N PRO A 53 11.52 -0.86 -7.55
CA PRO A 53 11.72 0.49 -8.07
C PRO A 53 12.19 0.46 -9.52
N ILE A 54 11.57 1.29 -10.37
CA ILE A 54 11.95 1.44 -11.77
C ILE A 54 12.22 2.89 -12.13
N ARG A 55 13.15 3.08 -13.06
CA ARG A 55 13.49 4.37 -13.64
C ARG A 55 13.08 4.41 -15.10
N ILE A 56 12.33 5.43 -15.48
CA ILE A 56 11.78 5.61 -16.82
C ILE A 56 12.47 6.81 -17.46
N VAL A 57 13.20 6.60 -18.55
CA VAL A 57 13.88 7.67 -19.29
C VAL A 57 13.04 7.99 -20.52
N SER A 58 12.72 9.26 -20.71
CA SER A 58 12.02 9.76 -21.89
C SER A 58 12.96 10.47 -22.85
N GLY A 59 12.93 10.06 -24.13
CA GLY A 59 13.69 10.66 -25.22
C GLY A 59 13.05 11.91 -25.83
N LYS A 60 11.74 12.14 -25.61
CA LYS A 60 10.99 13.19 -26.32
C LYS A 60 9.92 13.88 -25.49
N ASP A 61 9.03 13.11 -24.87
CA ASP A 61 7.87 13.64 -24.15
C ASP A 61 8.21 13.88 -22.67
N GLN A 62 8.06 15.11 -22.20
CA GLN A 62 8.30 15.45 -20.81
C GLN A 62 7.06 15.31 -19.92
N ASP A 63 5.90 15.03 -20.52
CA ASP A 63 4.65 14.85 -19.79
C ASP A 63 4.52 13.40 -19.29
N SER A 64 4.45 13.27 -17.97
CA SER A 64 4.19 12.00 -17.30
C SER A 64 2.84 11.36 -17.66
N ALA A 65 1.88 12.11 -18.23
CA ALA A 65 0.58 11.59 -18.62
C ALA A 65 0.66 10.41 -19.60
N ILE A 66 1.73 10.31 -20.41
CA ILE A 66 1.98 9.17 -21.30
C ILE A 66 2.09 7.83 -20.54
N LEU A 67 2.48 7.88 -19.27
CA LEU A 67 2.64 6.70 -18.42
C LEU A 67 1.29 6.06 -18.04
N LYS A 68 0.16 6.77 -18.17
CA LYS A 68 -1.18 6.25 -17.87
C LYS A 68 -1.52 5.01 -18.70
N SER A 69 -1.13 5.00 -19.98
CA SER A 69 -1.33 3.86 -20.89
C SER A 69 -0.13 2.90 -20.94
N PHE A 70 1.05 3.36 -20.53
CA PHE A 70 2.29 2.60 -20.62
C PHE A 70 2.50 1.69 -19.40
N LEU A 71 2.32 2.22 -18.18
CA LEU A 71 2.54 1.47 -16.93
C LEU A 71 1.69 0.20 -16.80
N PRO A 72 0.41 0.16 -17.23
CA PRO A 72 -0.35 -1.09 -17.24
C PRO A 72 0.30 -2.24 -18.01
N ARG A 73 0.96 -1.92 -19.12
CA ARG A 73 1.64 -2.90 -19.97
C ARG A 73 2.96 -3.34 -19.35
N VAL A 74 3.72 -2.37 -18.83
CA VAL A 74 4.99 -2.63 -18.13
C VAL A 74 4.74 -3.49 -16.89
N GLY A 75 3.79 -3.12 -16.04
CA GLY A 75 3.48 -3.86 -14.81
C GLY A 75 3.03 -5.29 -15.09
N THR A 76 2.17 -5.49 -16.10
CA THR A 76 1.77 -6.84 -16.53
C THR A 76 2.96 -7.66 -17.02
N LEU A 77 3.84 -7.06 -17.84
CA LEU A 77 5.03 -7.75 -18.36
C LEU A 77 6.01 -8.14 -17.26
N LEU A 78 6.24 -7.27 -16.27
CA LEU A 78 7.14 -7.53 -15.15
C LEU A 78 6.54 -8.56 -14.19
N ALA A 79 5.25 -8.48 -13.89
CA ALA A 79 4.57 -9.43 -13.01
C ALA A 79 4.50 -10.85 -13.60
N ASN A 80 4.48 -10.98 -14.93
CA ASN A 80 4.59 -12.28 -15.60
C ASN A 80 5.98 -12.92 -15.47
N GLN A 81 7.01 -12.12 -15.18
CA GLN A 81 8.39 -12.59 -14.98
C GLN A 81 8.74 -12.71 -13.49
N CYS A 82 8.08 -11.94 -12.63
CA CYS A 82 8.25 -11.92 -11.18
C CYS A 82 6.88 -12.03 -10.51
N ASN A 83 6.50 -13.25 -10.10
CA ASN A 83 5.16 -13.51 -9.55
C ASN A 83 4.89 -12.79 -8.23
N GLU A 84 5.94 -12.49 -7.47
CA GLU A 84 5.89 -11.79 -6.18
C GLU A 84 5.68 -10.28 -6.34
N LEU A 85 5.88 -9.72 -7.54
CA LEU A 85 5.77 -8.28 -7.77
C LEU A 85 4.34 -7.78 -7.55
N ASP A 86 4.20 -6.84 -6.60
CA ASP A 86 2.93 -6.21 -6.24
C ASP A 86 2.95 -4.69 -6.40
N VAL A 87 4.12 -4.05 -6.21
CA VAL A 87 4.26 -2.58 -6.27
C VAL A 87 5.44 -2.17 -7.14
N LEU A 88 5.20 -1.20 -8.01
CA LEU A 88 6.18 -0.55 -8.88
C LEU A 88 6.28 0.94 -8.54
N PRO A 89 7.16 1.34 -7.61
CA PRO A 89 7.60 2.73 -7.50
C PRO A 89 8.30 3.12 -8.79
N TRP A 90 7.94 4.24 -9.39
CA TRP A 90 8.55 4.70 -10.65
C TRP A 90 9.04 6.14 -10.56
N GLN A 91 10.12 6.41 -11.27
CA GLN A 91 10.67 7.76 -11.46
C GLN A 91 10.89 8.01 -12.94
N MET A 92 10.23 9.03 -13.48
CA MET A 92 10.40 9.48 -14.86
C MET A 92 11.45 10.61 -14.92
N MET A 93 12.36 10.53 -15.87
CA MET A 93 13.38 11.55 -16.14
C MET A 93 13.59 11.77 -17.63
N ASN A 94 14.13 12.93 -18.00
CA ASN A 94 14.57 13.19 -19.36
C ASN A 94 15.95 12.55 -19.62
N GLY A 95 16.42 12.56 -20.88
CA GLY A 95 17.74 12.05 -21.27
C GLY A 95 18.94 12.75 -20.60
N GLU A 96 18.73 13.90 -19.94
CA GLU A 96 19.74 14.65 -19.19
C GLU A 96 19.75 14.26 -17.69
N GLY A 97 18.88 13.34 -17.28
CA GLY A 97 18.75 12.90 -15.89
C GLY A 97 17.90 13.82 -15.00
N LYS A 98 17.26 14.85 -15.56
CA LYS A 98 16.30 15.69 -14.83
C LYS A 98 15.04 14.90 -14.55
N VAL A 99 14.65 14.83 -13.28
CA VAL A 99 13.41 14.19 -12.84
C VAL A 99 12.21 15.00 -13.33
N LEU A 100 11.32 14.33 -14.05
CA LEU A 100 10.10 14.89 -14.63
C LEU A 100 8.88 14.60 -13.74
N ALA A 101 8.81 13.38 -13.18
CA ALA A 101 7.76 12.96 -12.27
C ALA A 101 8.22 11.74 -11.47
N THR A 102 7.59 11.50 -10.32
CA THR A 102 7.74 10.25 -9.58
C THR A 102 6.36 9.71 -9.24
N GLY A 103 6.25 8.46 -8.82
CA GLY A 103 4.97 7.86 -8.52
C GLY A 103 5.02 6.39 -8.17
N SER A 104 3.86 5.75 -8.20
CA SER A 104 3.73 4.30 -8.05
C SER A 104 2.67 3.72 -8.99
N ALA A 105 2.71 2.40 -9.15
CA ALA A 105 1.69 1.59 -9.79
C ALA A 105 1.65 0.24 -9.05
N SER A 106 0.48 -0.36 -8.85
CA SER A 106 0.39 -1.64 -8.12
C SER A 106 -0.54 -2.64 -8.81
N LYS A 107 -0.30 -3.92 -8.58
CA LYS A 107 -1.09 -5.04 -9.11
C LYS A 107 -2.56 -4.93 -8.74
N LEU A 108 -2.84 -4.62 -7.46
CA LEU A 108 -4.19 -4.41 -6.92
C LEU A 108 -4.93 -3.26 -7.64
N GLN A 109 -4.20 -2.29 -8.16
CA GLN A 109 -4.75 -1.15 -8.91
C GLN A 109 -4.60 -1.31 -10.43
N ASN A 110 -4.43 -2.54 -10.92
CA ASN A 110 -4.20 -2.86 -12.33
C ASN A 110 -3.05 -2.04 -12.95
N TRP A 111 -1.99 -1.84 -12.16
CA TRP A 111 -0.79 -1.09 -12.53
C TRP A 111 -1.10 0.35 -13.00
N ARG A 112 -2.20 0.93 -12.51
CA ARG A 112 -2.57 2.31 -12.82
C ARG A 112 -1.53 3.29 -12.29
N MET A 113 -1.17 4.26 -13.13
CA MET A 113 -0.26 5.35 -12.77
C MET A 113 -0.81 6.20 -11.62
N ILE A 114 -0.02 6.38 -10.56
CA ILE A 114 -0.26 7.29 -9.45
C ILE A 114 0.95 8.22 -9.34
N VAL A 115 0.78 9.54 -9.43
CA VAL A 115 1.89 10.52 -9.40
C VAL A 115 2.15 11.02 -7.98
N ASN A 116 3.41 11.01 -7.55
CA ASN A 116 3.89 11.70 -6.38
C ASN A 116 4.31 13.12 -6.80
N THR A 117 3.54 14.13 -6.40
CA THR A 117 3.87 15.52 -6.68
C THR A 117 4.93 16.05 -5.72
N ASP A 118 6.20 15.97 -6.13
CA ASP A 118 7.28 16.85 -5.67
C ASP A 118 8.12 17.26 -6.90
N ALA A 119 7.66 18.30 -7.62
CA ALA A 119 8.48 19.19 -8.46
C ALA A 119 7.65 20.45 -8.77
N ALA A 120 8.18 21.62 -8.39
CA ALA A 120 7.49 22.90 -8.45
C ALA A 120 7.18 23.38 -9.89
N ALA A 121 5.91 23.70 -10.18
CA ALA A 121 5.38 24.69 -11.14
C ALA A 121 3.84 24.57 -11.26
N PRO A 122 3.09 25.63 -11.63
CA PRO A 122 1.67 25.79 -11.29
C PRO A 122 0.74 24.88 -12.10
N ALA A 123 -0.31 24.40 -11.43
CA ALA A 123 -1.28 23.43 -11.93
C ALA A 123 -2.05 23.92 -13.19
N PRO A 124 -2.14 23.13 -14.26
CA PRO A 124 -3.31 23.21 -15.13
C PRO A 124 -4.51 22.60 -14.39
N ARG A 125 -5.66 23.27 -14.55
CA ARG A 125 -6.96 22.95 -13.93
C ARG A 125 -7.25 21.45 -13.95
N ALA A 126 -7.70 20.95 -12.82
CA ALA A 126 -8.16 19.58 -12.62
C ALA A 126 -9.09 19.13 -13.76
N SER A 127 -8.60 18.23 -14.61
CA SER A 127 -9.48 17.39 -15.42
C SER A 127 -10.02 16.33 -14.48
N ALA A 128 -11.35 16.33 -14.29
CA ALA A 128 -12.10 15.44 -13.44
C ALA A 128 -11.55 14.00 -13.46
N ALA A 129 -11.09 13.54 -12.29
CA ALA A 129 -10.84 12.13 -12.04
C ALA A 129 -12.11 11.35 -12.39
N SER A 130 -11.97 10.24 -13.12
CA SER A 130 -13.11 9.35 -13.38
C SER A 130 -13.77 9.00 -12.05
N PRO A 131 -15.08 9.23 -11.89
CA PRO A 131 -15.72 9.11 -10.60
C PRO A 131 -15.65 7.66 -10.12
N SER A 132 -15.08 7.48 -8.93
CA SER A 132 -15.13 6.22 -8.21
C SER A 132 -16.56 5.69 -8.18
N ARG A 133 -16.71 4.38 -8.40
CA ARG A 133 -18.03 3.72 -8.37
C ARG A 133 -18.64 3.89 -6.96
N PRO A 134 -19.97 3.96 -6.83
CA PRO A 134 -20.63 3.82 -5.54
C PRO A 134 -20.16 2.56 -4.80
N ALA A 135 -20.05 2.69 -3.47
CA ALA A 135 -19.77 1.58 -2.58
C ALA A 135 -20.89 0.53 -2.60
N ASP A 136 -20.51 -0.74 -2.43
CA ASP A 136 -21.50 -1.80 -2.21
C ASP A 136 -22.09 -1.67 -0.80
N ASN A 137 -23.42 -1.67 -0.69
CA ASN A 137 -24.15 -1.57 0.58
C ASN A 137 -24.84 -2.89 0.95
N THR A 138 -24.46 -4.00 0.31
CA THR A 138 -24.96 -5.33 0.66
C THR A 138 -24.61 -5.63 2.12
N PRO A 139 -25.61 -5.97 2.97
CA PRO A 139 -25.36 -6.31 4.36
C PRO A 139 -24.38 -7.47 4.50
N LEU A 140 -23.46 -7.34 5.45
CA LEU A 140 -22.47 -8.37 5.74
C LEU A 140 -23.11 -9.54 6.50
N GLN A 141 -22.63 -10.75 6.24
CA GLN A 141 -23.12 -11.94 6.93
C GLN A 141 -22.68 -11.94 8.40
N HIS A 142 -23.52 -12.51 9.26
CA HIS A 142 -23.26 -12.68 10.68
C HIS A 142 -23.11 -14.17 11.01
N PHE A 143 -22.13 -14.48 11.84
CA PHE A 143 -21.77 -15.84 12.22
C PHE A 143 -21.74 -15.96 13.74
N ALA A 144 -22.45 -16.94 14.27
CA ALA A 144 -22.47 -17.24 15.69
C ALA A 144 -21.45 -18.34 16.02
N LEU A 145 -20.73 -18.15 17.13
CA LEU A 145 -19.80 -19.12 17.69
C LEU A 145 -20.47 -19.90 18.84
N PRO A 146 -20.02 -21.13 19.14
CA PRO A 146 -20.63 -21.96 20.20
C PRO A 146 -20.60 -21.32 21.59
N ASN A 147 -19.64 -20.43 21.86
CA ASN A 147 -19.54 -19.68 23.11
C ASN A 147 -20.54 -18.52 23.24
N GLY A 148 -21.45 -18.35 22.27
CA GLY A 148 -22.48 -17.31 22.26
C GLY A 148 -22.05 -15.98 21.65
N CYS A 149 -20.78 -15.85 21.27
CA CYS A 149 -20.27 -14.66 20.59
C CYS A 149 -20.59 -14.70 19.10
N ARG A 150 -20.58 -13.53 18.47
CA ARG A 150 -20.77 -13.40 17.02
C ARG A 150 -19.69 -12.55 16.36
N PHE A 151 -19.44 -12.82 15.10
CA PHE A 151 -18.62 -11.99 14.24
C PHE A 151 -19.33 -11.75 12.91
N ARG A 152 -18.82 -10.80 12.13
CA ARG A 152 -19.41 -10.38 10.85
C ARG A 152 -18.32 -10.14 9.83
N THR A 153 -18.52 -10.71 8.65
CA THR A 153 -17.62 -10.55 7.51
C THR A 153 -18.38 -10.85 6.22
N ALA A 154 -17.83 -10.43 5.08
CA ALA A 154 -18.33 -10.89 3.80
C ALA A 154 -17.79 -12.31 3.54
N TRP A 155 -18.66 -13.22 3.17
CA TRP A 155 -18.26 -14.59 2.83
C TRP A 155 -18.94 -15.05 1.55
N ASP A 156 -18.16 -15.68 0.68
CA ASP A 156 -18.65 -16.34 -0.52
C ASP A 156 -17.87 -17.65 -0.77
N GLU A 157 -18.36 -18.46 -1.71
CA GLU A 157 -17.80 -19.79 -2.00
C GLU A 157 -16.38 -19.77 -2.59
N ARG A 158 -15.84 -18.59 -2.91
CA ARG A 158 -14.54 -18.44 -3.58
C ARG A 158 -13.37 -18.29 -2.60
N GLY A 159 -13.65 -17.96 -1.35
CA GLY A 159 -12.62 -17.78 -0.32
C GLY A 159 -12.49 -18.96 0.65
N LEU A 160 -11.58 -18.82 1.62
CA LEU A 160 -11.21 -19.89 2.55
C LEU A 160 -12.26 -20.05 3.66
N SER A 161 -12.42 -21.27 4.15
CA SER A 161 -13.24 -21.53 5.35
C SER A 161 -12.53 -20.98 6.59
N ILE A 162 -13.26 -20.21 7.40
CA ILE A 162 -12.74 -19.54 8.61
C ILE A 162 -13.11 -20.35 9.85
N PHE A 163 -12.11 -20.64 10.68
CA PHE A 163 -12.28 -21.21 12.01
C PHE A 163 -11.76 -20.23 13.06
N VAL A 164 -12.60 -19.87 14.03
CA VAL A 164 -12.21 -19.01 15.15
C VAL A 164 -12.00 -19.89 16.39
N PRO A 165 -10.78 -20.02 16.93
CA PRO A 165 -10.45 -20.94 18.02
C PRO A 165 -10.96 -20.44 19.37
N GLU A 166 -11.60 -21.32 20.15
CA GLU A 166 -12.21 -20.98 21.45
C GLU A 166 -11.20 -20.69 22.60
N LYS A 167 -9.88 -20.71 22.34
CA LYS A 167 -8.88 -20.67 23.40
C LYS A 167 -8.74 -19.28 24.02
N GLY A 168 -8.90 -19.21 25.36
CA GLY A 168 -8.42 -18.12 26.21
C GLY A 168 -9.27 -16.86 26.19
N LYS A 169 -10.44 -16.88 26.85
CA LYS A 169 -11.33 -15.73 27.12
C LYS A 169 -11.50 -14.80 25.92
N GLN A 170 -12.00 -15.33 24.80
CA GLN A 170 -12.60 -14.48 23.77
C GLN A 170 -13.59 -13.54 24.47
N GLN A 171 -13.35 -12.23 24.36
CA GLN A 171 -14.20 -11.23 24.98
C GLN A 171 -15.22 -10.80 23.95
N CYS A 172 -16.46 -10.64 24.41
CA CYS A 172 -17.54 -10.21 23.57
C CYS A 172 -18.12 -8.95 24.17
N SER A 173 -18.44 -7.98 23.33
CA SER A 173 -19.05 -6.74 23.76
C SER A 173 -20.40 -7.02 24.44
N SER A 174 -20.98 -5.99 25.05
CA SER A 174 -22.35 -6.08 25.60
C SER A 174 -23.38 -6.48 24.54
N GLU A 175 -23.09 -6.23 23.27
CA GLU A 175 -23.91 -6.64 22.13
C GLU A 175 -23.54 -8.05 21.59
N GLY A 176 -22.66 -8.78 22.27
CA GLY A 176 -22.25 -10.13 21.89
C GLY A 176 -21.28 -10.21 20.71
N TRP A 177 -20.71 -9.10 20.25
CA TRP A 177 -19.72 -9.10 19.17
C TRP A 177 -18.33 -9.47 19.70
N LEU A 178 -17.58 -10.29 18.96
CA LEU A 178 -16.18 -10.56 19.27
C LEU A 178 -15.35 -9.27 19.32
N GLU A 179 -14.46 -9.19 20.30
CA GLU A 179 -13.57 -8.05 20.54
C GLU A 179 -12.16 -8.53 20.91
N GLY A 180 -11.17 -7.73 20.50
CA GLY A 180 -9.78 -7.89 20.90
C GLY A 180 -8.98 -8.87 20.07
N LYS A 181 -7.75 -9.13 20.53
CA LYS A 181 -6.77 -9.97 19.82
C LYS A 181 -7.23 -11.43 19.77
N SER A 182 -7.07 -12.03 18.60
CA SER A 182 -7.37 -13.43 18.36
C SER A 182 -6.52 -13.97 17.20
N GLU A 183 -6.76 -15.21 16.84
CA GLU A 183 -6.25 -15.83 15.63
C GLU A 183 -7.42 -16.47 14.91
N ILE A 184 -7.35 -16.57 13.59
CA ILE A 184 -8.28 -17.39 12.80
C ILE A 184 -7.49 -18.42 12.03
N THR A 185 -8.05 -19.62 11.88
CA THR A 185 -7.49 -20.65 11.01
C THR A 185 -8.29 -20.66 9.72
N LEU A 186 -7.60 -20.44 8.60
CA LEU A 186 -8.14 -20.49 7.26
C LEU A 186 -7.83 -21.87 6.65
N SER A 187 -8.80 -22.45 5.96
CA SER A 187 -8.68 -23.78 5.33
C SER A 187 -9.42 -23.84 3.99
N GLY A 188 -9.15 -24.87 3.19
CA GLY A 188 -9.66 -25.00 1.82
C GLY A 188 -8.60 -24.77 0.73
N GLY A 189 -7.40 -24.34 1.11
CA GLY A 189 -6.19 -24.35 0.27
C GLY A 189 -5.33 -25.60 0.49
N ALA A 190 -4.11 -25.61 -0.09
CA ALA A 190 -3.18 -26.74 0.02
C ALA A 190 -2.75 -27.06 1.47
N GLN A 191 -2.72 -26.04 2.35
CA GLN A 191 -2.43 -26.16 3.77
C GLN A 191 -3.31 -25.20 4.57
N SER A 192 -3.59 -25.52 5.83
CA SER A 192 -4.28 -24.61 6.75
C SER A 192 -3.34 -23.49 7.18
N GLN A 193 -3.84 -22.25 7.21
CA GLN A 193 -3.07 -21.07 7.59
C GLN A 193 -3.67 -20.41 8.82
N THR A 194 -2.85 -20.12 9.84
CA THR A 194 -3.26 -19.31 10.97
C THR A 194 -2.94 -17.84 10.71
N VAL A 195 -3.92 -16.96 10.90
CA VAL A 195 -3.77 -15.51 10.74
C VAL A 195 -4.10 -14.82 12.05
N ALA A 196 -3.17 -14.00 12.55
CA ALA A 196 -3.43 -13.14 13.71
C ALA A 196 -4.37 -12.00 13.31
N VAL A 197 -5.43 -11.81 14.10
CA VAL A 197 -6.43 -10.76 13.88
C VAL A 197 -6.74 -10.00 15.17
N SER A 198 -7.27 -8.81 15.03
CA SER A 198 -8.00 -8.13 16.10
C SER A 198 -9.46 -8.02 15.69
N PHE A 199 -10.37 -8.60 16.46
CA PHE A 199 -11.79 -8.36 16.29
C PHE A 199 -12.14 -6.99 16.86
N TYR A 200 -12.92 -6.22 16.10
CA TYR A 200 -13.46 -4.95 16.55
C TYR A 200 -14.91 -4.82 16.15
N GLN A 201 -15.81 -4.75 17.13
CA GLN A 201 -17.24 -4.88 16.93
C GLN A 201 -17.60 -6.08 16.04
N GLY A 202 -16.91 -7.21 16.22
CA GLY A 202 -17.12 -8.43 15.45
C GLY A 202 -16.53 -8.45 14.05
N TYR A 203 -15.84 -7.41 13.59
CA TYR A 203 -15.11 -7.44 12.32
C TYR A 203 -13.68 -7.97 12.50
N PRO A 204 -13.25 -9.00 11.76
CA PRO A 204 -11.86 -9.46 11.79
C PRO A 204 -10.95 -8.49 11.04
N LEU A 205 -9.99 -7.90 11.75
CA LEU A 205 -9.00 -6.98 11.17
C LEU A 205 -7.59 -7.54 11.27
N ALA A 206 -6.82 -7.43 10.19
CA ALA A 206 -5.40 -7.77 10.15
C ALA A 206 -4.52 -6.52 10.09
N ASN A 207 -3.26 -6.68 10.52
CA ASN A 207 -2.22 -5.65 10.55
C ASN A 207 -2.51 -4.44 11.47
N LEU A 208 -3.50 -4.58 12.36
CA LEU A 208 -3.86 -3.57 13.36
C LEU A 208 -4.00 -4.22 14.75
N THR A 209 -3.60 -3.46 15.77
CA THR A 209 -3.97 -3.71 17.16
C THR A 209 -4.86 -2.56 17.61
N LEU A 210 -6.11 -2.88 17.90
CA LEU A 210 -7.08 -1.92 18.38
C LEU A 210 -7.25 -2.10 19.90
N THR A 211 -6.34 -1.53 20.67
CA THR A 211 -6.43 -1.46 22.15
C THR A 211 -7.17 -0.23 22.62
N ASP A 212 -7.77 0.53 21.70
CA ASP A 212 -8.14 1.91 21.92
C ASP A 212 -9.64 2.16 21.70
N GLN A 213 -10.31 2.63 22.75
CA GLN A 213 -11.73 3.00 22.72
C GLN A 213 -12.02 4.24 21.85
N ARG A 214 -10.99 4.90 21.31
CA ARG A 214 -11.10 6.11 20.49
C ARG A 214 -11.38 5.84 19.01
N LEU A 215 -11.32 4.59 18.57
CA LEU A 215 -11.62 4.20 17.20
C LEU A 215 -13.12 4.20 16.93
N GLN A 216 -13.50 4.54 15.69
CA GLN A 216 -14.88 4.53 15.22
C GLN A 216 -14.93 4.03 13.78
N ILE A 217 -15.90 3.16 13.49
CA ILE A 217 -16.18 2.72 12.12
C ILE A 217 -17.00 3.81 11.45
N VAL A 218 -16.46 4.40 10.38
CA VAL A 218 -17.19 5.39 9.56
C VAL A 218 -18.08 4.68 8.56
N ASP A 219 -17.52 3.68 7.88
CA ASP A 219 -18.23 2.84 6.90
C ASP A 219 -17.51 1.50 6.74
N VAL A 220 -18.25 0.45 6.38
CA VAL A 220 -17.71 -0.90 6.18
C VAL A 220 -18.57 -1.70 5.21
N ASN A 221 -17.91 -2.35 4.24
CA ASN A 221 -18.54 -3.27 3.30
C ASN A 221 -17.52 -4.29 2.77
N LYS A 222 -17.93 -5.14 1.82
CA LYS A 222 -17.09 -6.17 1.19
C LYS A 222 -15.97 -5.65 0.28
N GLN A 223 -15.74 -4.35 0.25
CA GLN A 223 -14.68 -3.71 -0.55
C GLN A 223 -13.63 -3.08 0.37
N ARG A 224 -14.07 -2.47 1.48
CA ARG A 224 -13.21 -1.75 2.42
C ARG A 224 -13.91 -1.43 3.73
N MET A 225 -13.11 -1.16 4.74
CA MET A 225 -13.50 -0.54 6.00
C MET A 225 -12.79 0.81 6.15
N ILE A 226 -13.51 1.81 6.65
CA ILE A 226 -12.98 3.15 6.95
C ILE A 226 -13.06 3.36 8.45
N LEU A 227 -11.91 3.61 9.07
CA LEU A 227 -11.83 3.89 10.50
C LEU A 227 -11.44 5.34 10.73
N ALA A 228 -12.15 6.00 11.65
CA ALA A 228 -11.80 7.28 12.23
C ALA A 228 -11.28 7.11 13.66
N ARG A 229 -10.63 8.16 14.17
CA ARG A 229 -10.24 8.26 15.58
C ARG A 229 -10.62 9.61 16.15
N SER A 230 -11.13 9.62 17.37
CA SER A 230 -11.50 10.85 18.06
C SER A 230 -10.31 11.76 18.39
N ASP A 231 -9.10 11.20 18.54
CA ASP A 231 -7.86 11.94 18.81
C ASP A 231 -7.04 12.29 17.55
N ALA A 232 -7.57 11.95 16.37
CA ALA A 232 -6.98 12.27 15.07
C ALA A 232 -8.09 12.74 14.10
N PRO A 233 -8.75 13.89 14.40
CA PRO A 233 -9.85 14.39 13.58
C PRO A 233 -9.39 14.67 12.15
N ASP A 234 -10.34 14.62 11.20
CA ASP A 234 -10.10 14.87 9.79
C ASP A 234 -9.03 13.94 9.18
N SER A 235 -8.91 12.73 9.74
CA SER A 235 -8.05 11.68 9.21
C SER A 235 -8.68 10.30 9.39
N TRP A 236 -8.39 9.41 8.45
CA TRP A 236 -9.01 8.09 8.36
C TRP A 236 -8.02 7.07 7.83
N ILE A 237 -8.04 5.85 8.35
CA ILE A 237 -7.37 4.74 7.68
C ILE A 237 -8.37 3.96 6.86
N VAL A 238 -7.89 3.44 5.72
CA VAL A 238 -8.66 2.56 4.85
C VAL A 238 -8.07 1.17 4.94
N LEU A 239 -8.93 0.19 5.16
CA LEU A 239 -8.56 -1.21 5.14
C LEU A 239 -9.28 -1.87 3.97
N PRO A 240 -8.58 -2.25 2.90
CA PRO A 240 -9.16 -3.10 1.87
C PRO A 240 -9.69 -4.41 2.43
N PHE A 241 -10.75 -4.93 1.81
CA PHE A 241 -11.26 -6.26 2.09
C PHE A 241 -10.46 -7.31 1.33
N ASP A 242 -9.96 -8.32 2.03
CA ASP A 242 -9.30 -9.49 1.47
C ASP A 242 -10.37 -10.57 1.21
N GLU A 243 -10.73 -10.77 -0.06
CA GLU A 243 -11.77 -11.74 -0.43
C GLU A 243 -11.37 -13.20 -0.16
N GLN A 244 -10.07 -13.53 -0.16
CA GLN A 244 -9.61 -14.90 0.09
C GLN A 244 -9.62 -15.22 1.59
N GLN A 245 -9.25 -14.25 2.43
CA GLN A 245 -9.14 -14.42 3.88
C GLN A 245 -10.37 -13.92 4.65
N HIS A 246 -11.32 -13.30 3.97
CA HIS A 246 -12.57 -12.76 4.50
C HIS A 246 -12.37 -11.82 5.69
N LEU A 247 -11.42 -10.91 5.57
CA LEU A 247 -11.07 -9.95 6.61
C LEU A 247 -10.69 -8.59 6.01
N TRP A 248 -10.67 -7.55 6.84
CA TRP A 248 -10.15 -6.25 6.43
C TRP A 248 -8.70 -6.11 6.87
N ARG A 249 -7.83 -5.69 5.96
CA ARG A 249 -6.39 -5.58 6.23
C ARG A 249 -5.96 -4.14 6.08
N PHE A 250 -5.21 -3.64 7.05
CA PHE A 250 -4.51 -2.38 6.85
C PHE A 250 -3.32 -2.58 5.91
N ASP A 251 -3.26 -1.78 4.85
CA ASP A 251 -2.23 -1.83 3.80
C ASP A 251 -1.27 -0.63 3.83
N GLY A 252 -1.50 0.33 4.73
CA GLY A 252 -0.74 1.57 4.82
C GLY A 252 -1.52 2.83 4.43
N THR A 253 -2.74 2.72 3.90
CA THR A 253 -3.50 3.89 3.42
C THR A 253 -4.05 4.77 4.56
N LEU A 254 -3.54 6.00 4.67
CA LEU A 254 -4.00 7.04 5.58
C LEU A 254 -4.52 8.26 4.80
N LEU A 255 -5.80 8.56 4.91
CA LEU A 255 -6.42 9.76 4.36
C LEU A 255 -6.33 10.90 5.37
N ILE A 256 -5.95 12.09 4.91
CA ILE A 256 -5.98 13.31 5.72
C ILE A 256 -6.73 14.37 4.93
N LYS A 257 -7.77 14.95 5.55
CA LYS A 257 -8.47 16.09 4.96
C LYS A 257 -7.54 17.29 4.94
N ALA A 258 -7.34 17.89 3.79
CA ALA A 258 -6.60 19.14 3.63
C ALA A 258 -7.14 19.88 2.41
N ASP A 259 -7.42 21.17 2.56
CA ASP A 259 -7.86 22.02 1.45
C ASP A 259 -6.66 22.37 0.56
N GLN A 260 -6.75 22.04 -0.73
CA GLN A 260 -5.64 22.24 -1.67
C GLN A 260 -5.19 23.71 -1.75
N ALA A 261 -6.11 24.67 -1.74
CA ALA A 261 -5.81 26.09 -1.94
C ALA A 261 -5.08 26.71 -0.73
N THR A 262 -5.58 26.42 0.46
CA THR A 262 -5.01 26.91 1.73
C THR A 262 -3.65 26.29 2.01
N THR A 263 -3.48 25.02 1.63
CA THR A 263 -2.27 24.25 1.93
C THR A 263 -1.05 24.65 1.09
N GLN A 264 -1.25 25.25 -0.09
CA GLN A 264 -0.16 25.76 -0.93
C GLN A 264 0.54 26.99 -0.31
N GLN A 265 -0.10 27.66 0.65
CA GLN A 265 0.43 28.87 1.29
C GLN A 265 1.19 28.58 2.59
N ASP A 266 0.87 27.50 3.30
CA ASP A 266 1.50 27.13 4.57
C ASP A 266 1.91 25.65 4.60
N THR A 267 3.01 25.36 3.90
CA THR A 267 3.56 24.01 3.75
C THR A 267 4.15 23.46 5.05
N THR A 268 4.63 24.33 5.94
CA THR A 268 5.22 23.95 7.23
C THR A 268 4.15 23.50 8.23
N ALA A 269 3.05 24.25 8.35
CA ALA A 269 1.93 23.84 9.21
C ALA A 269 1.30 22.54 8.72
N LEU A 270 1.17 22.37 7.40
CA LEU A 270 0.71 21.12 6.80
C LEU A 270 1.62 19.94 7.19
N ALA A 271 2.93 20.07 7.00
CA ALA A 271 3.89 19.01 7.31
C ALA A 271 3.84 18.62 8.79
N SER A 272 3.74 19.61 9.68
CA SER A 272 3.58 19.38 11.13
C SER A 272 2.28 18.64 11.45
N ARG A 273 1.16 19.03 10.83
CA ARG A 273 -0.13 18.35 11.00
C ARG A 273 -0.10 16.91 10.50
N ILE A 274 0.48 16.67 9.32
CA ILE A 274 0.63 15.31 8.77
C ILE A 274 1.46 14.45 9.71
N SER A 275 2.62 14.94 10.15
CA SER A 275 3.48 14.22 11.08
C SER A 275 2.75 13.87 12.38
N THR A 276 2.02 14.83 12.94
CA THR A 276 1.20 14.63 14.14
C THR A 276 0.15 13.54 13.93
N LEU A 277 -0.65 13.62 12.87
CA LEU A 277 -1.70 12.64 12.58
C LEU A 277 -1.12 11.26 12.27
N ARG A 278 -0.04 11.19 11.49
CA ARG A 278 0.68 9.93 11.20
C ARG A 278 1.17 9.29 12.49
N SER A 279 1.73 10.06 13.42
CA SER A 279 2.18 9.57 14.72
C SER A 279 1.03 9.03 15.58
N ARG A 280 -0.13 9.70 15.60
CA ARG A 280 -1.33 9.21 16.31
C ARG A 280 -1.76 7.84 15.80
N TRP A 281 -1.84 7.69 14.49
CA TRP A 281 -2.24 6.43 13.86
C TRP A 281 -1.20 5.31 14.02
N ALA A 282 0.09 5.64 14.00
CA ALA A 282 1.17 4.66 14.14
C ALA A 282 1.09 3.80 15.41
N THR A 283 0.47 4.32 16.49
CA THR A 283 0.33 3.57 17.76
C THR A 283 -0.52 2.30 17.66
N GLY A 284 -1.31 2.14 16.60
CA GLY A 284 -2.18 0.97 16.39
C GLY A 284 -1.70 -0.01 15.32
N PHE A 285 -0.61 0.27 14.61
CA PHE A 285 -0.15 -0.57 13.49
C PHE A 285 0.75 -1.69 14.02
N THR A 286 0.46 -2.94 13.64
CA THR A 286 1.30 -4.10 14.02
C THR A 286 2.30 -4.48 12.94
N SER A 287 2.09 -4.00 11.72
CA SER A 287 2.94 -4.25 10.57
C SER A 287 3.95 -3.12 10.43
N SER A 288 5.16 -3.45 9.95
CA SER A 288 6.18 -2.48 9.51
C SER A 288 5.82 -1.78 8.20
N GLN A 289 4.59 -1.98 7.70
CA GLN A 289 4.07 -1.37 6.49
C GLN A 289 4.24 0.14 6.50
N LYS A 290 4.75 0.64 5.38
CA LYS A 290 4.94 2.07 5.15
C LYS A 290 3.59 2.75 5.01
N VAL A 291 3.36 3.78 5.82
CA VAL A 291 2.11 4.55 5.80
C VAL A 291 2.15 5.53 4.64
N ASN A 292 1.22 5.37 3.71
CA ASN A 292 1.02 6.23 2.56
C ASN A 292 -0.10 7.24 2.85
N VAL A 293 0.24 8.52 2.91
CA VAL A 293 -0.69 9.59 3.27
C VAL A 293 -1.28 10.25 2.03
N LEU A 294 -2.59 10.14 1.85
CA LEU A 294 -3.34 10.81 0.79
C LEU A 294 -4.04 12.05 1.34
N LEU A 295 -3.74 13.21 0.77
CA LEU A 295 -4.44 14.46 1.07
C LEU A 295 -5.68 14.59 0.21
N VAL A 296 -6.83 14.72 0.86
CA VAL A 296 -8.16 14.77 0.22
C VAL A 296 -8.91 16.03 0.64
N ASP A 297 -9.73 16.60 -0.22
CA ASP A 297 -10.60 17.73 0.18
C ASP A 297 -11.75 17.26 1.09
N ALA A 298 -12.23 16.03 0.87
CA ALA A 298 -13.26 15.40 1.68
C ALA A 298 -13.16 13.87 1.62
N LEU A 299 -13.58 13.20 2.70
CA LEU A 299 -13.76 11.75 2.70
C LEU A 299 -14.95 11.37 1.81
N ARG A 300 -14.75 10.40 0.92
CA ARG A 300 -15.79 9.86 0.03
C ARG A 300 -16.25 8.47 0.49
N ALA A 301 -16.81 8.40 1.70
CA ALA A 301 -17.25 7.13 2.29
C ALA A 301 -18.34 6.41 1.46
N ASP A 302 -19.05 7.13 0.59
CA ASP A 302 -20.05 6.57 -0.34
C ASP A 302 -19.45 5.84 -1.56
N ARG A 303 -18.12 5.72 -1.63
CA ARG A 303 -17.39 5.25 -2.82
C ARG A 303 -16.52 4.04 -2.54
N VAL A 304 -16.23 3.26 -3.58
CA VAL A 304 -15.30 2.13 -3.50
C VAL A 304 -13.92 2.62 -3.04
N ASP A 305 -13.43 3.68 -3.68
CA ASP A 305 -12.23 4.44 -3.25
C ASP A 305 -12.66 5.66 -2.42
N PRO A 306 -12.45 5.66 -1.09
CA PRO A 306 -12.81 6.78 -0.22
C PRO A 306 -11.87 7.98 -0.33
N GLY A 307 -10.68 7.77 -0.91
CA GLY A 307 -9.70 8.80 -1.20
C GLY A 307 -9.84 9.38 -2.62
N ALA A 308 -10.88 9.01 -3.36
CA ALA A 308 -11.09 9.50 -4.73
C ALA A 308 -11.14 11.03 -4.76
N GLY A 309 -10.23 11.63 -5.54
CA GLY A 309 -10.00 13.06 -5.54
C GLY A 309 -8.83 13.51 -4.66
N ALA A 310 -8.03 12.59 -4.13
CA ALA A 310 -6.77 12.93 -3.48
C ALA A 310 -5.88 13.74 -4.44
N TRP A 311 -5.42 14.90 -3.96
CA TRP A 311 -4.65 15.85 -4.75
C TRP A 311 -3.16 15.83 -4.43
N ARG A 312 -2.74 15.12 -3.36
CA ARG A 312 -1.34 14.88 -3.02
C ARG A 312 -1.15 13.55 -2.30
N ASN A 313 -0.05 12.86 -2.60
CA ASN A 313 0.40 11.67 -1.88
C ASN A 313 1.73 11.95 -1.16
N ILE A 314 1.87 11.45 0.07
CA ILE A 314 3.04 11.65 0.93
C ILE A 314 3.43 10.31 1.54
N ASN A 315 4.58 9.82 1.10
CA ASN A 315 5.18 8.57 1.55
C ASN A 315 5.98 8.72 2.85
#